data_AF-A0A0Q0A5Y6-F1
#
_entry.id   AF-A0A0Q0A5Y6-F1
#
_cell.length_a   1.000
_cell.length_b   1.000
_cell.length_c   1.000
_cell.angle_alpha   90.00
_cell.angle_beta   90.00
_cell.angle_gamma   90.00
#
_symmetry.space_group_name_H-M   'P 1'
#
loop_
_entity.id
_entity.type
_entity.pdbx_description
1 polymer ?
#
loop_
_entity_poly.entity_id
_entity_poly.type
_entity_poly.pdbx_seq_one_letter_code
_entity_poly.pdbx_strand_id
1 'polypeptide(L)'
;MPAAPRFLEHYRKADRIMLGLIWLLFVYALGLGFWFDTFTQAVVVGGGTALVLTGLYRVIGGTRLMRCCVGIGLMVMAALHINQAHGQIEIHFGIFVFLAVLTFYRDWLPILVAAVTIAIHHIGFHALHHSGFPVYVMQHGGGWSMVAMHAVYVVVESAILVYLAVQNQAEAVENQDMLDRMLATTNQFSPDSRIDERSGKHVSLAQRFEQFLAQITGLVDGVVRDTRGLGELGHDLAKASGTLETGAQHQLSEIARMTGAMQRMGDAMNDISGHVAQAVQRAGDASDQVAHGRDSVDRAQSEITQLAARISTTDETVQALANQSEQIGKVLDVIGSIAEQTNLLAL
;
A
#
# COMPACT_ATOMS: atom_id res chain seq x y z
N MET A 1 9.29 7.38 -39.89
CA MET A 1 9.80 6.00 -39.73
C MET A 1 8.64 5.06 -39.99
N PRO A 2 8.66 4.18 -41.00
CA PRO A 2 7.55 3.24 -41.19
C PRO A 2 7.58 2.27 -40.01
N ALA A 3 6.47 2.19 -39.27
CA ALA A 3 6.31 1.25 -38.17
C ALA A 3 6.68 -0.16 -38.67
N ALA A 4 7.60 -0.84 -37.97
CA ALA A 4 7.88 -2.24 -38.24
C ALA A 4 6.54 -2.99 -38.24
N PRO A 5 6.21 -3.80 -39.26
CA PRO A 5 4.91 -4.45 -39.30
C PRO A 5 4.83 -5.42 -38.13
N ARG A 6 3.93 -5.16 -37.16
CA ARG A 6 3.69 -5.94 -35.93
C ARG A 6 3.56 -7.47 -36.13
N PHE A 7 3.42 -7.92 -37.37
CA PHE A 7 3.25 -9.32 -37.78
C PHE A 7 4.13 -9.78 -38.96
N LEU A 8 5.22 -9.08 -39.30
CA LEU A 8 6.05 -9.42 -40.48
C LEU A 8 6.60 -10.85 -40.43
N GLU A 9 7.07 -11.31 -39.25
CA GLU A 9 7.57 -12.67 -39.07
C GLU A 9 6.48 -13.72 -39.28
N HIS A 10 5.26 -13.45 -38.78
CA HIS A 10 4.09 -14.29 -39.01
C HIS A 10 3.81 -14.43 -40.50
N TYR A 11 3.76 -13.32 -41.24
CA TYR A 11 3.50 -13.35 -42.68
C TYR A 11 4.60 -14.06 -43.47
N ARG A 12 5.88 -13.87 -43.12
CA ARG A 12 6.98 -14.60 -43.76
C ARG A 12 6.97 -16.10 -43.45
N LYS A 13 6.52 -16.49 -42.26
CA LYS A 13 6.30 -17.90 -41.91
C LYS A 13 5.14 -18.47 -42.72
N ALA A 14 4.02 -17.75 -42.81
CA ALA A 14 2.88 -18.12 -43.62
C ALA A 14 3.25 -18.29 -45.10
N ASP A 15 3.99 -17.35 -45.69
CA ASP A 15 4.47 -17.45 -47.07
C ASP A 15 5.29 -18.73 -47.33
N ARG A 16 6.19 -19.10 -46.42
CA ARG A 16 6.98 -20.34 -46.55
C ARG A 16 6.10 -21.59 -46.51
N ILE A 17 5.10 -21.61 -45.63
CA ILE A 17 4.15 -22.73 -45.55
C ILE A 17 3.34 -22.82 -46.85
N MET A 18 2.85 -21.71 -47.36
CA MET A 18 2.07 -21.69 -48.60
C MET A 18 2.91 -22.05 -49.84
N LEU A 19 4.17 -21.64 -49.91
CA LEU A 19 5.08 -22.10 -50.97
C LEU A 19 5.31 -23.60 -50.89
N GLY A 20 5.47 -24.14 -49.68
CA GLY A 20 5.54 -25.59 -49.47
C GLY A 20 4.28 -26.29 -50.00
N LEU A 21 3.10 -25.75 -49.74
CA LEU A 21 1.84 -26.25 -50.27
C LEU A 21 1.81 -26.17 -51.82
N ILE A 22 2.21 -25.04 -52.42
CA ILE A 22 2.28 -24.90 -53.89
C ILE A 22 3.18 -25.97 -54.53
N TRP A 23 4.36 -26.23 -53.95
CA TRP A 23 5.25 -27.30 -54.43
C TRP A 23 4.64 -28.70 -54.26
N LEU A 24 3.91 -28.94 -53.16
CA LEU A 24 3.17 -30.18 -52.97
C LEU A 24 2.05 -30.34 -54.02
N LEU A 25 1.31 -29.26 -54.33
CA LEU A 25 0.29 -29.24 -55.38
C LEU A 25 0.91 -29.44 -56.79
N PHE A 26 2.14 -29.00 -57.02
CA PHE A 26 2.86 -29.30 -58.26
C PHE A 26 3.18 -30.80 -58.37
N VAL A 27 3.68 -31.43 -57.30
CA VAL A 27 3.91 -32.88 -57.28
C VAL A 27 2.61 -33.64 -57.53
N TYR A 28 1.51 -33.19 -56.95
CA TYR A 28 0.18 -33.75 -57.22
C TYR A 28 -0.22 -33.59 -58.70
N ALA A 29 0.04 -32.42 -59.31
CA ALA A 29 -0.21 -32.19 -60.74
C ALA A 29 0.61 -33.12 -61.66
N LEU A 30 1.86 -33.46 -61.27
CA LEU A 30 2.67 -34.45 -61.98
C LEU A 30 2.07 -35.86 -61.87
N GLY A 31 1.52 -36.21 -60.71
CA GLY A 31 0.79 -37.47 -60.51
C GLY A 31 -0.46 -37.58 -61.40
N LEU A 32 -1.26 -36.50 -61.49
CA LEU A 32 -2.36 -36.43 -62.45
C LEU A 32 -1.88 -36.46 -63.90
N GLY A 33 -0.74 -35.82 -64.18
CA GLY A 33 -0.07 -35.83 -65.48
C GLY A 33 0.26 -37.24 -65.97
N PHE A 34 0.68 -38.12 -65.05
CA PHE A 34 0.92 -39.54 -65.34
C PHE A 34 -0.35 -40.31 -65.69
N TRP A 35 -1.46 -40.02 -65.02
CA TRP A 35 -2.71 -40.77 -65.20
C TRP A 35 -3.54 -40.31 -66.40
N PHE A 36 -3.53 -38.99 -66.68
CA PHE A 36 -4.35 -38.36 -67.71
C PHE A 36 -3.56 -37.87 -68.93
N ASP A 37 -2.27 -38.20 -69.03
CA ASP A 37 -1.37 -37.78 -70.11
C ASP A 37 -1.29 -36.25 -70.30
N THR A 38 -1.22 -35.52 -69.19
CA THR A 38 -1.21 -34.04 -69.15
C THR A 38 0.11 -33.47 -68.60
N PHE A 39 1.22 -34.20 -68.75
CA PHE A 39 2.54 -33.80 -68.22
C PHE A 39 2.99 -32.40 -68.64
N THR A 40 2.74 -32.01 -69.89
CA THR A 40 3.08 -30.68 -70.38
C THR A 40 2.35 -29.59 -69.59
N GLN A 41 1.06 -29.79 -69.26
CA GLN A 41 0.30 -28.85 -68.45
C GLN A 41 0.86 -28.78 -67.02
N ALA A 42 1.18 -29.94 -66.43
CA ALA A 42 1.76 -30.03 -65.09
C ALA A 42 3.07 -29.23 -64.99
N VAL A 43 3.99 -29.43 -65.93
CA VAL A 43 5.30 -28.77 -65.93
C VAL A 43 5.19 -27.27 -66.24
N VAL A 44 4.46 -26.91 -67.30
CA VAL A 44 4.38 -25.51 -67.76
C VAL A 44 3.58 -24.66 -66.78
N VAL A 45 2.37 -25.08 -66.43
CA VAL A 45 1.48 -24.29 -65.56
C VAL A 45 1.83 -24.51 -64.10
N GLY A 46 1.95 -25.77 -63.66
CA GLY A 46 2.22 -26.11 -62.27
C GLY A 46 3.64 -25.74 -61.85
N GLY A 47 4.64 -26.21 -62.61
CA GLY A 47 6.05 -25.90 -62.37
C GLY A 47 6.35 -24.41 -62.55
N GLY A 48 5.78 -23.79 -63.58
CA GLY A 48 5.88 -22.35 -63.81
C GLY A 48 5.32 -21.53 -62.64
N THR A 49 4.13 -21.87 -62.13
CA THR A 49 3.53 -21.19 -60.97
C THR A 49 4.39 -21.34 -59.72
N ALA A 50 4.89 -22.55 -59.44
CA ALA A 50 5.75 -22.81 -58.28
C ALA A 50 7.07 -22.02 -58.33
N LEU A 51 7.72 -21.96 -59.50
CA LEU A 51 8.95 -21.21 -59.69
C LEU A 51 8.74 -19.71 -59.61
N VAL A 52 7.70 -19.18 -60.26
CA VAL A 52 7.38 -17.74 -60.24
C VAL A 52 7.08 -17.28 -58.81
N LEU A 53 6.24 -18.00 -58.07
CA LEU A 53 5.95 -17.65 -56.68
C LEU A 53 7.17 -17.76 -55.77
N THR A 54 8.01 -18.78 -55.96
CA THR A 54 9.28 -18.92 -55.21
C THR A 54 10.24 -17.75 -55.50
N GLY A 55 10.29 -17.28 -56.76
CA GLY A 55 11.05 -16.09 -57.16
C GLY A 55 10.51 -14.82 -56.52
N LEU A 56 9.19 -14.59 -56.61
CA LEU A 56 8.51 -13.43 -56.02
C LEU A 56 8.71 -13.37 -54.51
N TYR A 57 8.67 -14.50 -53.81
CA TYR A 57 8.91 -14.55 -52.36
C TYR A 57 10.26 -13.96 -51.96
N ARG A 58 11.31 -14.13 -52.76
CA ARG A 58 12.64 -13.56 -52.46
C ARG A 58 12.65 -12.03 -52.50
N VAL A 59 11.74 -11.42 -53.26
CA VAL A 59 11.70 -9.97 -53.46
C VAL A 59 10.65 -9.31 -52.57
N ILE A 60 9.44 -9.89 -52.50
CA ILE A 60 8.27 -9.29 -51.85
C ILE A 60 7.72 -10.12 -50.67
N GLY A 61 8.49 -11.09 -50.15
CA GLY A 61 8.07 -11.95 -49.05
C GLY A 61 7.70 -11.19 -47.76
N GLY A 62 6.56 -11.55 -47.19
CA GLY A 62 5.93 -10.94 -46.01
C GLY A 62 5.02 -9.75 -46.33
N THR A 63 4.94 -9.32 -47.60
CA THR A 63 4.08 -8.21 -48.01
C THR A 63 2.65 -8.66 -48.30
N ARG A 64 1.70 -7.72 -48.27
CA ARG A 64 0.31 -7.98 -48.70
C ARG A 64 0.21 -8.42 -50.17
N LEU A 65 1.07 -7.89 -51.02
CA LEU A 65 1.13 -8.26 -52.43
C LEU A 65 1.48 -9.74 -52.60
N MET A 66 2.51 -10.23 -51.90
CA MET A 66 2.89 -11.65 -51.96
C MET A 66 1.74 -12.57 -51.57
N ARG A 67 0.99 -12.22 -50.50
CA ARG A 67 -0.17 -13.01 -50.05
C ARG A 67 -1.25 -13.11 -51.12
N CYS A 68 -1.49 -12.02 -51.85
CA CYS A 68 -2.42 -12.02 -52.99
C CYS A 68 -1.89 -12.87 -54.15
N CYS A 69 -0.59 -12.77 -54.48
CA CYS A 69 0.05 -13.62 -55.49
C CYS A 69 -0.05 -15.11 -55.15
N VAL A 70 0.14 -15.48 -53.88
CA VAL A 70 -0.07 -16.85 -53.39
C VAL A 70 -1.52 -17.28 -53.55
N GLY A 71 -2.48 -16.42 -53.19
CA GLY A 71 -3.91 -16.69 -53.41
C GLY A 71 -4.24 -16.97 -54.87
N ILE A 72 -3.71 -16.15 -55.79
CA ILE A 72 -3.83 -16.37 -57.24
C ILE A 72 -3.21 -17.72 -57.62
N GLY A 73 -1.98 -18.01 -57.18
CA GLY A 73 -1.30 -19.25 -57.53
C GLY A 73 -1.99 -20.50 -57.03
N LEU A 74 -2.58 -20.46 -55.82
CA LEU A 74 -3.39 -21.58 -55.32
C LEU A 74 -4.62 -21.83 -56.21
N MET A 75 -5.28 -20.77 -56.68
CA MET A 75 -6.40 -20.89 -57.61
C MET A 75 -5.96 -21.38 -59.00
N VAL A 76 -4.78 -20.98 -59.48
CA VAL A 76 -4.19 -21.51 -60.72
C VAL A 76 -3.87 -23.00 -60.58
N MET A 77 -3.35 -23.44 -59.42
CA MET A 77 -3.09 -24.86 -59.16
C MET A 77 -4.40 -25.67 -59.10
N ALA A 78 -5.43 -25.15 -58.43
CA ALA A 78 -6.75 -25.78 -58.41
C ALA A 78 -7.34 -25.91 -59.82
N ALA A 79 -7.29 -24.81 -60.60
CA ALA A 79 -7.73 -24.78 -61.99
C ALA A 79 -6.99 -25.82 -62.85
N LEU A 80 -5.67 -25.94 -62.68
CA LEU A 80 -4.87 -26.95 -63.36
C LEU A 80 -5.33 -28.37 -63.02
N HIS A 81 -5.49 -28.69 -61.72
CA HIS A 81 -5.92 -30.04 -61.32
C HIS A 81 -7.32 -30.37 -61.85
N ILE A 82 -8.25 -29.42 -61.80
CA ILE A 82 -9.60 -29.57 -62.36
C ILE A 82 -9.51 -29.86 -63.86
N ASN A 83 -8.69 -29.10 -64.59
CA ASN A 83 -8.50 -29.28 -66.02
C ASN A 83 -7.88 -30.64 -66.36
N GLN A 84 -6.82 -31.05 -65.65
CA GLN A 84 -6.15 -32.34 -65.85
C GLN A 84 -7.07 -33.54 -65.58
N ALA A 85 -7.98 -33.39 -64.62
CA ALA A 85 -8.95 -34.42 -64.27
C ALA A 85 -10.26 -34.32 -65.09
N HIS A 86 -10.28 -33.57 -66.19
CA HIS A 86 -11.44 -33.40 -67.06
C HIS A 86 -12.71 -32.91 -66.34
N GLY A 87 -12.55 -32.06 -65.34
CA GLY A 87 -13.67 -31.43 -64.62
C GLY A 87 -14.39 -32.32 -63.61
N GLN A 88 -13.71 -33.34 -63.04
CA GLN A 88 -14.27 -34.16 -61.97
C GLN A 88 -14.65 -33.33 -60.73
N ILE A 89 -15.83 -33.60 -60.18
CA ILE A 89 -16.42 -32.83 -59.06
C ILE A 89 -15.57 -32.96 -57.80
N GLU A 90 -14.97 -34.13 -57.56
CA GLU A 90 -14.12 -34.40 -56.39
C GLU A 90 -12.91 -33.47 -56.33
N ILE A 91 -12.37 -33.08 -57.49
CA ILE A 91 -11.21 -32.18 -57.56
C ILE A 91 -11.61 -30.73 -57.27
N HIS A 92 -12.88 -30.35 -57.50
CA HIS A 92 -13.38 -29.00 -57.19
C HIS A 92 -13.38 -28.70 -55.70
N PHE A 93 -13.47 -29.71 -54.83
CA PHE A 93 -13.35 -29.54 -53.39
C PHE A 93 -12.02 -28.87 -52.99
N GLY A 94 -10.98 -28.98 -53.83
CA GLY A 94 -9.70 -28.29 -53.62
C GLY A 94 -9.82 -26.77 -53.54
N ILE A 95 -10.78 -26.15 -54.25
CA ILE A 95 -10.99 -24.69 -54.22
C ILE A 95 -11.37 -24.24 -52.81
N PHE A 96 -12.35 -24.90 -52.20
CA PHE A 96 -12.83 -24.62 -50.85
C PHE A 96 -11.71 -24.80 -49.82
N VAL A 97 -10.96 -25.92 -49.93
CA VAL A 97 -9.80 -26.18 -49.07
C VAL A 97 -8.75 -25.07 -49.18
N PHE A 98 -8.41 -24.63 -50.39
CA PHE A 98 -7.37 -23.62 -50.58
C PHE A 98 -7.83 -22.22 -50.17
N LEU A 99 -9.10 -21.86 -50.38
CA LEU A 99 -9.67 -20.62 -49.84
C LEU A 99 -9.64 -20.62 -48.31
N ALA A 100 -10.02 -21.73 -47.67
CA ALA A 100 -9.96 -21.86 -46.22
C ALA A 100 -8.51 -21.74 -45.69
N VAL A 101 -7.54 -22.36 -46.37
CA VAL A 101 -6.12 -22.28 -46.00
C VAL A 101 -5.59 -20.84 -46.02
N LEU A 102 -6.09 -19.97 -46.91
CA LEU A 102 -5.70 -18.56 -46.96
C LEU A 102 -6.06 -17.78 -45.67
N THR A 103 -6.99 -18.26 -44.84
CA THR A 103 -7.28 -17.64 -43.53
C THR A 103 -6.09 -17.65 -42.58
N PHE A 104 -5.09 -18.51 -42.79
CA PHE A 104 -3.84 -18.52 -42.03
C PHE A 104 -3.09 -17.18 -42.14
N TYR A 105 -3.26 -16.46 -43.25
CA TYR A 105 -2.71 -15.12 -43.42
C TYR A 105 -3.39 -14.05 -42.57
N ARG A 106 -4.56 -14.33 -41.96
CA ARG A 106 -5.36 -13.35 -41.20
C ARG A 106 -5.57 -12.05 -41.98
N ASP A 107 -5.70 -12.16 -43.30
CA ASP A 107 -5.96 -11.03 -44.20
C ASP A 107 -7.07 -11.42 -45.15
N TRP A 108 -8.07 -10.57 -45.23
CA TRP A 108 -9.25 -10.77 -46.06
C TRP A 108 -8.96 -10.62 -47.56
N LEU A 109 -7.95 -9.81 -47.93
CA LEU A 109 -7.73 -9.46 -49.33
C LEU A 109 -7.25 -10.65 -50.19
N PRO A 110 -6.30 -11.49 -49.76
CA PRO A 110 -5.93 -12.71 -50.50
C PRO A 110 -7.10 -13.64 -50.79
N ILE A 111 -8.05 -13.77 -49.85
CA ILE A 111 -9.25 -14.59 -50.01
C ILE A 111 -10.14 -14.02 -51.12
N LEU A 112 -10.39 -12.71 -51.08
CA LEU A 112 -11.19 -12.04 -52.12
C LEU A 112 -10.53 -12.14 -53.51
N VAL A 113 -9.21 -11.93 -53.58
CA VAL A 113 -8.44 -12.04 -54.84
C VAL A 113 -8.50 -13.46 -55.40
N ALA A 114 -8.38 -14.48 -54.54
CA ALA A 114 -8.51 -15.87 -54.94
C ALA A 114 -9.94 -16.18 -55.44
N ALA A 115 -10.98 -15.77 -54.72
CA ALA A 115 -12.37 -15.96 -55.12
C ALA A 115 -12.69 -15.33 -56.49
N VAL A 116 -12.18 -14.13 -56.75
CA VAL A 116 -12.32 -13.47 -58.07
C VAL A 116 -11.55 -14.23 -59.16
N THR A 117 -10.33 -14.68 -58.86
CA THR A 117 -9.49 -15.44 -59.81
C THR A 117 -10.20 -16.72 -60.26
N ILE A 118 -10.75 -17.48 -59.31
CA ILE A 118 -11.41 -18.74 -59.62
C ILE A 118 -12.76 -18.54 -60.31
N ALA A 119 -13.48 -17.44 -60.01
CA ALA A 119 -14.69 -17.07 -60.73
C ALA A 119 -14.40 -16.75 -62.21
N ILE A 120 -13.35 -15.97 -62.48
CA ILE A 120 -12.90 -15.67 -63.85
C ILE A 120 -12.52 -16.97 -64.58
N HIS A 121 -11.78 -17.86 -63.92
CA HIS A 121 -11.45 -19.16 -64.48
C HIS A 121 -12.70 -19.97 -64.84
N HIS A 122 -13.65 -20.13 -63.91
CA HIS A 122 -14.84 -20.96 -64.11
C HIS A 122 -15.73 -20.43 -65.23
N ILE A 123 -15.96 -19.11 -65.30
CA ILE A 123 -16.75 -18.49 -66.36
C ILE A 123 -16.01 -18.60 -67.70
N GLY A 124 -14.72 -18.25 -67.73
CA GLY A 124 -13.93 -18.21 -68.96
C GLY A 124 -13.71 -19.60 -69.57
N PHE A 125 -13.28 -20.57 -68.75
CA PHE A 125 -13.02 -21.93 -69.25
C PHE A 125 -14.33 -22.67 -69.56
N HIS A 126 -15.45 -22.39 -68.87
CA HIS A 126 -16.75 -22.94 -69.26
C HIS A 126 -17.18 -22.44 -70.65
N ALA A 127 -17.03 -21.14 -70.93
CA ALA A 127 -17.31 -20.57 -72.24
C ALA A 127 -16.40 -21.11 -73.36
N LEU A 128 -15.10 -21.27 -73.08
CA LEU A 128 -14.14 -21.84 -74.02
C LEU A 128 -14.40 -23.33 -74.30
N HIS A 129 -14.70 -24.11 -73.25
CA HIS A 129 -15.07 -25.52 -73.38
C HIS A 129 -16.30 -25.69 -74.28
N HIS A 130 -17.34 -24.88 -74.06
CA HIS A 130 -18.56 -24.90 -74.87
C HIS A 130 -18.32 -24.43 -76.32
N SER A 131 -17.26 -23.67 -76.55
CA SER A 131 -16.82 -23.25 -77.89
C SER A 131 -15.90 -24.27 -78.58
N GLY A 132 -15.69 -25.46 -77.96
CA GLY A 132 -14.95 -26.58 -78.54
C GLY A 132 -13.44 -26.59 -78.25
N PHE A 133 -12.95 -25.72 -77.36
CA PHE A 133 -11.55 -25.77 -76.92
C PHE A 133 -11.34 -26.90 -75.89
N PRO A 134 -10.16 -27.57 -75.90
CA PRO A 134 -9.85 -28.68 -74.99
C PRO A 134 -9.43 -28.20 -73.60
N VAL A 135 -10.26 -27.36 -72.98
CA VAL A 135 -10.14 -26.93 -71.58
C VAL A 135 -11.37 -27.41 -70.82
N TYR A 136 -11.21 -27.84 -69.57
CA TYR A 136 -12.25 -28.52 -68.82
C TYR A 136 -12.45 -27.83 -67.47
N VAL A 137 -13.69 -27.42 -67.19
CA VAL A 137 -14.12 -26.99 -65.83
C VAL A 137 -15.02 -28.04 -65.24
N MET A 138 -16.06 -28.46 -65.96
CA MET A 138 -17.06 -29.40 -65.48
C MET A 138 -17.06 -30.66 -66.37
N GLN A 139 -17.41 -31.80 -65.79
CA GLN A 139 -17.64 -33.03 -66.54
C GLN A 139 -18.82 -32.86 -67.53
N HIS A 140 -18.77 -33.59 -68.65
CA HIS A 140 -19.76 -33.56 -69.74
C HIS A 140 -21.22 -33.56 -69.22
N GLY A 141 -21.88 -32.39 -69.29
CA GLY A 141 -23.26 -32.18 -68.81
C GLY A 141 -23.46 -30.95 -67.92
N GLY A 142 -22.39 -30.29 -67.45
CA GLY A 142 -22.49 -29.07 -66.64
C GLY A 142 -22.92 -27.83 -67.44
N GLY A 143 -24.17 -27.41 -67.28
CA GLY A 143 -24.69 -26.15 -67.86
C GLY A 143 -24.35 -24.90 -67.03
N TRP A 144 -24.71 -23.72 -67.54
CA TRP A 144 -24.56 -22.43 -66.85
C TRP A 144 -25.22 -22.39 -65.46
N SER A 145 -26.26 -23.19 -65.23
CA SER A 145 -26.91 -23.34 -63.93
C SER A 145 -25.99 -23.94 -62.85
N MET A 146 -25.12 -24.88 -63.22
CA MET A 146 -24.15 -25.47 -62.31
C MET A 146 -23.08 -24.46 -61.90
N VAL A 147 -22.60 -23.66 -62.86
CA VAL A 147 -21.65 -22.56 -62.59
C VAL A 147 -22.26 -21.53 -61.66
N ALA A 148 -23.53 -21.15 -61.89
CA ALA A 148 -24.26 -20.24 -61.01
C ALA A 148 -24.40 -20.78 -59.58
N MET A 149 -24.72 -22.07 -59.41
CA MET A 149 -24.80 -22.71 -58.10
C MET A 149 -23.44 -22.74 -57.39
N HIS A 150 -22.36 -23.10 -58.10
CA HIS A 150 -21.00 -23.06 -57.55
C HIS A 150 -20.59 -21.65 -57.13
N ALA A 151 -20.94 -20.64 -57.93
CA ALA A 151 -20.66 -19.25 -57.59
C ALA A 151 -21.34 -18.82 -56.29
N VAL A 152 -22.58 -19.26 -56.03
CA VAL A 152 -23.27 -19.00 -54.76
C VAL A 152 -22.49 -19.59 -53.58
N TYR A 153 -22.05 -20.84 -53.68
CA TYR A 153 -21.27 -21.47 -52.60
C TYR A 153 -19.93 -20.77 -52.35
N VAL A 154 -19.20 -20.40 -53.40
CA VAL A 154 -17.92 -19.67 -53.27
C VAL A 154 -18.13 -18.28 -52.66
N VAL A 155 -19.22 -17.58 -53.00
CA VAL A 155 -19.55 -16.27 -52.40
C VAL A 155 -19.84 -16.42 -50.91
N VAL A 156 -20.68 -17.40 -50.53
CA VAL A 156 -21.04 -17.64 -49.12
C VAL A 156 -19.81 -18.04 -48.30
N GLU A 157 -19.00 -18.98 -48.81
CA GLU A 157 -17.76 -19.40 -48.15
C GLU A 157 -16.80 -18.22 -48.01
N SER A 158 -16.53 -17.47 -49.09
CA SER A 158 -15.61 -16.34 -49.07
C SER A 158 -16.04 -15.28 -48.06
N ALA A 159 -17.35 -15.01 -47.94
CA ALA A 159 -17.87 -14.07 -46.95
C ALA A 159 -17.56 -14.52 -45.51
N ILE A 160 -17.76 -15.81 -45.20
CA ILE A 160 -17.46 -16.39 -43.87
C ILE A 160 -15.95 -16.35 -43.61
N LEU A 161 -15.13 -16.75 -44.57
CA LEU A 161 -13.67 -16.77 -44.41
C LEU A 161 -13.09 -15.35 -44.28
N VAL A 162 -13.64 -14.37 -44.99
CA VAL A 162 -13.30 -12.94 -44.82
C VAL A 162 -13.65 -12.48 -43.41
N TYR A 163 -14.85 -12.79 -42.91
CA TYR A 163 -15.25 -12.46 -41.54
C TYR A 163 -14.29 -13.07 -40.51
N LEU A 164 -13.99 -14.36 -40.61
CA LEU A 164 -13.05 -15.05 -39.74
C LEU A 164 -11.64 -14.47 -39.83
N ALA A 165 -11.17 -14.11 -41.02
CA ALA A 165 -9.85 -13.51 -41.19
C ALA A 165 -9.74 -12.14 -40.52
N VAL A 166 -10.79 -11.31 -40.59
CA VAL A 166 -10.85 -10.00 -39.92
C VAL A 166 -10.90 -10.18 -38.40
N GLN A 167 -11.74 -11.09 -37.90
CA GLN A 167 -11.83 -11.39 -36.46
C GLN A 167 -10.51 -11.91 -35.91
N ASN A 168 -9.90 -12.90 -36.56
CA ASN A 168 -8.60 -13.46 -36.15
C ASN A 168 -7.49 -12.42 -36.13
N GLN A 169 -7.54 -11.41 -37.02
CA GLN A 169 -6.59 -10.31 -37.02
C GLN A 169 -6.83 -9.35 -35.85
N ALA A 170 -8.08 -9.06 -35.52
CA ALA A 170 -8.44 -8.22 -34.37
C ALA A 170 -7.99 -8.88 -33.04
N GLU A 171 -8.31 -10.15 -32.83
CA GLU A 171 -7.89 -10.91 -31.64
C GLU A 171 -6.36 -10.99 -31.51
N ALA A 172 -5.63 -11.13 -32.64
CA ALA A 172 -4.17 -11.13 -32.64
C ALA A 172 -3.57 -9.79 -32.22
N VAL A 173 -4.21 -8.67 -32.60
CA VAL A 173 -3.79 -7.32 -32.20
C VAL A 173 -4.07 -7.07 -30.73
N GLU A 174 -5.25 -7.45 -30.24
CA GLU A 174 -5.64 -7.29 -28.84
C GLU A 174 -4.71 -8.08 -27.89
N ASN A 175 -4.42 -9.35 -28.23
CA ASN A 175 -3.49 -10.17 -27.46
C ASN A 175 -2.08 -9.56 -27.39
N GLN A 176 -1.58 -8.96 -28.48
CA GLN A 176 -0.30 -8.26 -28.45
C GLN A 176 -0.36 -6.98 -27.61
N ASP A 177 -1.43 -6.19 -27.71
CA ASP A 177 -1.57 -4.96 -26.95
C ASP A 177 -1.67 -5.22 -25.43
N MET A 178 -2.38 -6.27 -25.04
CA MET A 178 -2.46 -6.70 -23.63
C MET A 178 -1.06 -7.07 -23.09
N LEU A 179 -0.26 -7.79 -23.88
CA LEU A 179 1.11 -8.13 -23.51
C LEU A 179 2.01 -6.90 -23.42
N ASP A 180 1.91 -5.97 -24.37
CA ASP A 180 2.66 -4.71 -24.35
C ASP A 180 2.32 -3.87 -23.11
N ARG A 181 1.02 -3.79 -22.74
CA ARG A 181 0.57 -3.08 -21.53
C ARG A 181 1.05 -3.74 -20.25
N MET A 182 0.94 -5.07 -20.16
CA MET A 182 1.47 -5.82 -19.00
C MET A 182 2.95 -5.51 -18.81
N LEU A 183 3.75 -5.53 -19.88
CA LEU A 183 5.17 -5.20 -19.83
C LEU A 183 5.46 -3.73 -19.49
N ALA A 184 4.66 -2.79 -20.01
CA ALA A 184 4.80 -1.39 -19.66
C ALA A 184 4.56 -1.17 -18.15
N THR A 185 3.58 -1.85 -17.57
CA THR A 185 3.37 -1.89 -16.12
C THR A 185 4.53 -2.60 -15.41
N THR A 186 5.07 -3.70 -15.93
CA THR A 186 6.26 -4.38 -15.37
C THR A 186 7.49 -3.46 -15.28
N ASN A 187 7.75 -2.66 -16.31
CA ASN A 187 8.89 -1.72 -16.33
C ASN A 187 8.72 -0.55 -15.35
N GLN A 188 7.50 -0.22 -14.90
CA GLN A 188 7.29 0.81 -13.86
C GLN A 188 7.70 0.32 -12.47
N PHE A 189 7.72 -0.99 -12.23
CA PHE A 189 8.05 -1.59 -10.92
C PHE A 189 9.47 -2.19 -10.86
N SER A 190 10.25 -2.13 -11.95
CA SER A 190 11.66 -2.54 -11.98
C SER A 190 12.48 -1.61 -12.86
N PRO A 191 13.17 -0.60 -12.28
CA PRO A 191 14.01 0.33 -13.05
C PRO A 191 15.25 -0.31 -13.67
N ASP A 192 15.60 -1.54 -13.26
CA ASP A 192 16.90 -2.17 -13.55
C ASP A 192 16.87 -3.17 -14.71
N SER A 193 15.70 -3.51 -15.26
CA SER A 193 15.61 -4.35 -16.45
C SER A 193 15.73 -3.53 -17.73
N ARG A 194 16.89 -2.88 -17.93
CA ARG A 194 17.34 -2.50 -19.27
C ARG A 194 17.67 -3.78 -20.01
N ILE A 195 16.63 -4.41 -20.58
CA ILE A 195 16.80 -5.51 -21.53
C ILE A 195 17.59 -4.92 -22.70
N ASP A 196 18.78 -5.46 -22.87
CA ASP A 196 19.77 -5.09 -23.86
C ASP A 196 19.15 -5.23 -25.27
N GLU A 197 18.66 -4.12 -25.83
CA GLU A 197 17.99 -4.04 -27.15
C GLU A 197 18.90 -4.48 -28.32
N ARG A 198 20.15 -4.85 -28.06
CA ARG A 198 21.12 -5.33 -29.06
C ARG A 198 21.02 -6.81 -29.38
N SER A 199 20.32 -7.63 -28.58
CA SER A 199 20.12 -9.04 -28.90
C SER A 199 18.72 -9.23 -29.48
N GLY A 200 18.62 -9.43 -30.80
CA GLY A 200 17.37 -9.72 -31.52
C GLY A 200 16.69 -11.05 -31.17
N LYS A 201 16.80 -11.51 -29.92
CA LYS A 201 16.08 -12.66 -29.38
C LYS A 201 14.75 -12.19 -28.83
N HIS A 202 13.68 -12.53 -29.54
CA HIS A 202 12.33 -12.52 -28.99
C HIS A 202 12.32 -13.32 -27.68
N VAL A 203 12.21 -12.62 -26.54
CA VAL A 203 11.99 -13.27 -25.24
C VAL A 203 10.66 -14.03 -25.33
N SER A 204 10.70 -15.33 -25.04
CA SER A 204 9.51 -16.17 -25.18
C SER A 204 8.42 -15.76 -24.18
N LEU A 205 7.16 -15.99 -24.53
CA LEU A 205 6.02 -15.75 -23.64
C LEU A 205 6.19 -16.49 -22.29
N ALA A 206 6.79 -17.69 -22.31
CA ALA A 206 7.07 -18.48 -21.13
C ALA A 206 8.05 -17.78 -20.17
N GLN A 207 9.16 -17.27 -20.68
CA GLN A 207 10.14 -16.54 -19.86
C GLN A 207 9.55 -15.26 -19.24
N ARG A 208 8.68 -14.58 -19.97
CA ARG A 208 7.97 -13.39 -19.45
C ARG A 208 7.00 -13.77 -18.33
N PHE A 209 6.31 -14.90 -18.47
CA PHE A 209 5.40 -15.42 -17.45
C PHE A 209 6.15 -15.89 -16.20
N GLU A 210 7.32 -16.54 -16.36
CA GLU A 210 8.19 -16.91 -15.25
C GLU A 210 8.67 -15.69 -14.46
N GLN A 211 9.08 -14.62 -15.14
CA GLN A 211 9.50 -13.38 -14.48
C GLN A 211 8.33 -12.74 -13.69
N PHE A 212 7.12 -12.78 -14.24
CA PHE A 212 5.92 -12.31 -13.55
C PHE A 212 5.62 -13.13 -12.29
N LEU A 213 5.69 -14.46 -12.36
CA LEU A 213 5.48 -15.33 -11.21
C LEU A 213 6.51 -15.06 -10.11
N ALA A 214 7.79 -14.90 -10.46
CA ALA A 214 8.84 -14.58 -9.49
C ALA A 214 8.57 -13.26 -8.75
N GLN A 215 8.03 -12.25 -9.43
CA GLN A 215 7.65 -10.98 -8.82
C GLN A 215 6.46 -11.12 -7.88
N ILE A 216 5.43 -11.89 -8.25
CA ILE A 216 4.30 -12.18 -7.33
C ILE A 216 4.82 -12.87 -6.08
N THR A 217 5.69 -13.86 -6.21
CA THR A 217 6.29 -14.55 -5.05
C THR A 217 7.06 -13.56 -4.17
N GLY A 218 7.85 -12.67 -4.77
CA GLY A 218 8.57 -11.63 -4.02
C GLY A 218 7.65 -10.65 -3.28
N LEU A 219 6.52 -10.27 -3.88
CA LEU A 219 5.51 -9.43 -3.21
C LEU A 219 4.86 -10.15 -2.03
N VAL A 220 4.50 -11.43 -2.20
CA VAL A 220 3.95 -12.25 -1.12
C VAL A 220 4.95 -12.39 0.02
N ASP A 221 6.22 -12.64 -0.28
CA ASP A 221 7.29 -12.70 0.73
C ASP A 221 7.47 -11.36 1.46
N GLY A 222 7.33 -10.24 0.75
CA GLY A 222 7.31 -8.90 1.33
C GLY A 222 6.16 -8.73 2.34
N VAL A 223 4.93 -9.04 1.93
CA VAL A 223 3.74 -8.95 2.79
C VAL A 223 3.86 -9.84 4.03
N VAL A 224 4.38 -11.07 3.87
CA VAL A 224 4.59 -11.99 5.00
C VAL A 224 5.61 -11.41 5.99
N ARG A 225 6.68 -10.79 5.50
CA ARG A 225 7.70 -10.13 6.34
C ARG A 225 7.11 -8.94 7.10
N ASP A 226 6.37 -8.08 6.42
CA ASP A 226 5.77 -6.89 7.02
C ASP A 226 4.70 -7.28 8.07
N THR A 227 3.93 -8.34 7.80
CA THR A 227 2.95 -8.87 8.75
C THR A 227 3.61 -9.43 10.01
N ARG A 228 4.77 -10.08 9.89
CA ARG A 228 5.56 -10.52 11.05
C ARG A 228 6.09 -9.31 11.86
N GLY A 229 6.61 -8.29 11.18
CA GLY A 229 7.06 -7.05 11.82
C GLY A 229 5.94 -6.33 12.58
N LEU A 230 4.72 -6.29 12.02
CA LEU A 230 3.51 -5.80 12.70
C LEU A 230 3.18 -6.62 13.96
N GLY A 231 3.36 -7.94 13.91
CA GLY A 231 3.18 -8.82 15.06
C GLY A 231 4.17 -8.52 16.19
N GLU A 232 5.44 -8.31 15.87
CA GLU A 232 6.49 -7.92 16.83
C GLU A 232 6.19 -6.55 17.46
N LEU A 233 5.83 -5.54 16.64
CA LEU A 233 5.40 -4.23 17.13
C LEU A 233 4.18 -4.31 18.06
N GLY A 234 3.22 -5.18 17.74
CA GLY A 234 2.07 -5.43 18.61
C GLY A 234 2.47 -6.01 19.97
N HIS A 235 3.46 -6.91 20.00
CA HIS A 235 3.98 -7.48 21.23
C HIS A 235 4.68 -6.42 22.10
N ASP A 236 5.52 -5.58 21.48
CA ASP A 236 6.22 -4.49 22.18
C ASP A 236 5.23 -3.46 22.75
N LEU A 237 4.19 -3.12 22.01
CA LEU A 237 3.13 -2.24 22.47
C LEU A 237 2.39 -2.83 23.67
N ALA A 238 2.03 -4.12 23.64
CA ALA A 238 1.37 -4.78 24.76
C ALA A 238 2.24 -4.77 26.03
N LYS A 239 3.56 -4.99 25.88
CA LYS A 239 4.52 -4.91 26.99
C LYS A 239 4.64 -3.48 27.54
N ALA A 240 4.68 -2.47 26.68
CA ALA A 240 4.70 -1.07 27.07
C ALA A 240 3.42 -0.68 27.83
N SER A 241 2.24 -1.11 27.34
CA SER A 241 0.96 -0.89 28.02
C SER A 241 0.91 -1.54 29.41
N GLY A 242 1.38 -2.79 29.56
CA GLY A 242 1.43 -3.45 30.86
C GLY A 242 2.37 -2.75 31.87
N THR A 243 3.48 -2.19 31.38
CA THR A 243 4.41 -1.39 32.20
C THR A 243 3.75 -0.07 32.62
N LEU A 244 3.04 0.60 31.71
CA LEU A 244 2.31 1.83 31.99
C LEU A 244 1.21 1.61 33.03
N GLU A 245 0.45 0.51 32.91
CA GLU A 245 -0.60 0.15 33.87
C GLU A 245 -0.03 -0.08 35.27
N THR A 246 1.07 -0.82 35.36
CA THR A 246 1.77 -1.05 36.65
C THR A 246 2.27 0.27 37.25
N GLY A 247 2.86 1.15 36.42
CA GLY A 247 3.31 2.47 36.84
C GLY A 247 2.16 3.36 37.34
N ALA A 248 1.01 3.34 36.65
CA ALA A 248 -0.18 4.08 37.05
C ALA A 248 -0.73 3.59 38.40
N GLN A 249 -0.78 2.28 38.63
CA GLN A 249 -1.18 1.71 39.92
C GLN A 249 -0.25 2.14 41.06
N HIS A 250 1.07 2.13 40.82
CA HIS A 250 2.04 2.61 41.80
C HIS A 250 1.85 4.09 42.12
N GLN A 251 1.62 4.92 41.09
CA GLN A 251 1.38 6.35 41.27
C GLN A 251 0.08 6.64 42.05
N LEU A 252 -0.99 5.87 41.81
CA LEU A 252 -2.22 5.96 42.60
C LEU A 252 -1.99 5.61 44.08
N SER A 253 -1.17 4.60 44.36
CA SER A 253 -0.79 4.23 45.73
C SER A 253 -0.02 5.35 46.43
N GLU A 254 0.95 5.96 45.75
CA GLU A 254 1.71 7.11 46.29
C GLU A 254 0.81 8.33 46.53
N ILE A 255 -0.13 8.61 45.62
CA ILE A 255 -1.12 9.67 45.83
C ILE A 255 -1.96 9.40 47.09
N ALA A 256 -2.44 8.17 47.29
CA ALA A 256 -3.19 7.81 48.49
C ALA A 256 -2.35 7.99 49.77
N ARG A 257 -1.05 7.63 49.73
CA ARG A 257 -0.12 7.87 50.83
C ARG A 257 0.09 9.36 51.11
N MET A 258 0.23 10.18 50.06
CA MET A 258 0.34 11.63 50.18
C MET A 258 -0.92 12.24 50.80
N THR A 259 -2.11 11.85 50.34
CA THR A 259 -3.38 12.30 50.93
C THR A 259 -3.45 11.95 52.41
N GLY A 260 -3.06 10.73 52.80
CA GLY A 260 -3.00 10.34 54.21
C GLY A 260 -1.99 11.16 55.03
N ALA A 261 -0.84 11.51 54.44
CA ALA A 261 0.14 12.38 55.09
C ALA A 261 -0.38 13.83 55.25
N MET A 262 -1.07 14.36 54.23
CA MET A 262 -1.71 15.67 54.30
C MET A 262 -2.80 15.72 55.38
N GLN A 263 -3.60 14.65 55.53
CA GLN A 263 -4.60 14.55 56.59
C GLN A 263 -3.94 14.65 57.98
N ARG A 264 -2.89 13.85 58.23
CA ARG A 264 -2.15 13.91 59.50
C ARG A 264 -1.50 15.27 59.74
N MET A 265 -1.03 15.94 58.69
CA MET A 265 -0.49 17.29 58.79
C MET A 265 -1.58 18.29 59.16
N GLY A 266 -2.80 18.15 58.62
CA GLY A 266 -3.97 18.93 59.01
C GLY A 266 -4.32 18.75 60.49
N ASP A 267 -4.37 17.50 60.97
CA ASP A 267 -4.62 17.18 62.37
C ASP A 267 -3.55 17.80 63.29
N ALA A 268 -2.27 17.64 62.94
CA ALA A 268 -1.15 18.21 63.69
C ALA A 268 -1.21 19.75 63.74
N MET A 269 -1.62 20.40 62.64
CA MET A 269 -1.79 21.86 62.63
C MET A 269 -2.92 22.31 63.57
N ASN A 270 -4.02 21.54 63.63
CA ASN A 270 -5.12 21.83 64.55
C ASN A 270 -4.69 21.69 66.02
N ASP A 271 -3.92 20.64 66.34
CA ASP A 271 -3.33 20.46 67.68
C ASP A 271 -2.38 21.61 68.04
N ILE A 272 -1.53 22.03 67.09
CA ILE A 272 -0.64 23.18 67.28
C ILE A 272 -1.46 24.45 67.56
N SER A 273 -2.52 24.73 66.78
CA SER A 273 -3.40 25.87 67.04
C SER A 273 -4.02 25.82 68.44
N GLY A 274 -4.46 24.63 68.90
CA GLY A 274 -4.96 24.41 70.25
C GLY A 274 -3.91 24.69 71.34
N HIS A 275 -2.68 24.19 71.16
CA HIS A 275 -1.56 24.46 72.07
C HIS A 275 -1.18 25.94 72.12
N VAL A 276 -1.19 26.64 70.98
CA VAL A 276 -0.94 28.08 70.92
C VAL A 276 -2.02 28.85 71.69
N ALA A 277 -3.30 28.50 71.52
CA ALA A 277 -4.39 29.12 72.26
C ALA A 277 -4.24 28.92 73.78
N GLN A 278 -3.88 27.70 74.22
CA GLN A 278 -3.60 27.43 75.62
C GLN A 278 -2.38 28.20 76.14
N ALA A 279 -1.32 28.32 75.36
CA ALA A 279 -0.13 29.08 75.73
C ALA A 279 -0.45 30.57 75.92
N VAL A 280 -1.25 31.15 75.02
CA VAL A 280 -1.76 32.53 75.15
C VAL A 280 -2.58 32.69 76.42
N GLN A 281 -3.49 31.77 76.72
CA GLN A 281 -4.29 31.81 77.95
C GLN A 281 -3.40 31.78 79.20
N ARG A 282 -2.47 30.82 79.29
CA ARG A 282 -1.56 30.70 80.43
C ARG A 282 -0.63 31.91 80.60
N ALA A 283 -0.19 32.51 79.50
CA ALA A 283 0.58 33.75 79.54
C ALA A 283 -0.26 34.91 80.09
N GLY A 284 -1.55 34.97 79.74
CA GLY A 284 -2.52 35.89 80.33
C GLY A 284 -2.67 35.68 81.84
N ASP A 285 -2.96 34.45 82.28
CA ASP A 285 -3.12 34.10 83.70
C ASP A 285 -1.85 34.44 84.51
N ALA A 286 -0.65 34.18 83.95
CA ALA A 286 0.62 34.53 84.57
C ALA A 286 0.82 36.05 84.68
N SER A 287 0.40 36.81 83.67
CA SER A 287 0.44 38.28 83.70
C SER A 287 -0.46 38.83 84.82
N ASP A 288 -1.66 38.28 84.98
CA ASP A 288 -2.59 38.68 86.04
C ASP A 288 -2.03 38.34 87.44
N GLN A 289 -1.41 37.16 87.58
CA GLN A 289 -0.77 36.76 88.83
C GLN A 289 0.41 37.68 89.20
N VAL A 290 1.21 38.11 88.21
CA VAL A 290 2.29 39.08 88.41
C VAL A 290 1.72 40.43 88.84
N ALA A 291 0.61 40.89 88.26
CA ALA A 291 -0.06 42.12 88.67
C ALA A 291 -0.54 42.05 90.13
N HIS A 292 -1.19 40.96 90.54
CA HIS A 292 -1.59 40.75 91.95
C HIS A 292 -0.41 40.65 92.92
N GLY A 293 0.69 40.03 92.48
CA GLY A 293 1.94 39.97 93.23
C GLY A 293 2.50 41.37 93.47
N ARG A 294 2.51 42.22 92.44
CA ARG A 294 2.93 43.62 92.53
C ARG A 294 2.08 44.41 93.52
N ASP A 295 0.75 44.30 93.43
CA ASP A 295 -0.16 44.97 94.38
C ASP A 295 0.14 44.56 95.84
N SER A 296 0.46 43.28 96.06
CA SER A 296 0.81 42.78 97.40
C SER A 296 2.14 43.31 97.91
N VAL A 297 3.14 43.45 97.03
CA VAL A 297 4.43 44.08 97.37
C VAL A 297 4.24 45.56 97.69
N ASP A 298 3.46 46.28 96.89
CA ASP A 298 3.18 47.72 97.10
C ASP A 298 2.46 47.94 98.46
N ARG A 299 1.50 47.07 98.82
CA ARG A 299 0.87 47.08 100.15
C ARG A 299 1.87 46.81 101.27
N ALA A 300 2.70 45.77 101.15
CA ALA A 300 3.70 45.43 102.16
C ALA A 300 4.71 46.58 102.36
N GLN A 301 5.11 47.26 101.29
CA GLN A 301 5.97 48.45 101.36
C GLN A 301 5.29 49.60 102.15
N SER A 302 4.00 49.83 101.91
CA SER A 302 3.21 50.82 102.66
C SER A 302 3.12 50.48 104.15
N GLU A 303 2.83 49.22 104.49
CA GLU A 303 2.76 48.74 105.87
C GLU A 303 4.12 48.86 106.60
N ILE A 304 5.22 48.51 105.93
CA ILE A 304 6.58 48.68 106.46
C ILE A 304 6.88 50.16 106.72
N THR A 305 6.47 51.05 105.81
CA THR A 305 6.67 52.50 105.97
C THR A 305 5.86 53.04 107.17
N GLN A 306 4.63 52.58 107.32
CA GLN A 306 3.78 52.94 108.47
C GLN A 306 4.34 52.38 109.79
N LEU A 307 4.87 51.15 109.78
CA LEU A 307 5.50 50.54 110.94
C LEU A 307 6.76 51.31 111.36
N ALA A 308 7.61 51.70 110.40
CA ALA A 308 8.80 52.52 110.66
C ALA A 308 8.43 53.87 111.30
N ALA A 309 7.36 54.53 110.82
CA ALA A 309 6.85 55.75 111.42
C ALA A 309 6.37 55.54 112.88
N ARG A 310 5.63 54.45 113.15
CA ARG A 310 5.18 54.11 114.51
C ARG A 310 6.35 53.80 115.45
N ILE A 311 7.39 53.14 114.97
CA ILE A 311 8.63 52.88 115.74
C ILE A 311 9.29 54.22 116.10
N SER A 312 9.38 55.16 115.15
CA SER A 312 9.93 56.51 115.41
C SER A 312 9.13 57.25 116.49
N THR A 313 7.79 57.25 116.43
CA THR A 313 6.96 57.86 117.48
C THR A 313 7.11 57.18 118.84
N THR A 314 7.30 55.86 118.85
CA THR A 314 7.53 55.10 120.09
C THR A 314 8.88 55.48 120.70
N ASP A 315 9.92 55.63 119.89
CA ASP A 315 11.25 56.10 120.31
C ASP A 315 11.18 57.49 120.95
N GLU A 316 10.48 58.44 120.32
CA GLU A 316 10.21 59.78 120.89
C GLU A 316 9.52 59.70 122.26
N THR A 317 8.53 58.80 122.39
CA THR A 317 7.79 58.61 123.65
C THR A 317 8.67 58.00 124.74
N VAL A 318 9.54 57.04 124.41
CA VAL A 318 10.51 56.44 125.33
C VAL A 318 11.53 57.48 125.78
N GLN A 319 12.03 58.32 124.86
CA GLN A 319 12.95 59.40 125.20
C GLN A 319 12.31 60.45 126.12
N ALA A 320 11.05 60.80 125.87
CA ALA A 320 10.29 61.69 126.74
C ALA A 320 10.12 61.10 128.16
N LEU A 321 9.79 59.80 128.25
CA LEU A 321 9.68 59.09 129.52
C LEU A 321 11.02 59.02 130.28
N ALA A 322 12.13 58.81 129.57
CA ALA A 322 13.47 58.81 130.15
C ALA A 322 13.81 60.19 130.75
N ASN A 323 13.55 61.27 130.01
CA ASN A 323 13.76 62.64 130.50
C ASN A 323 12.89 62.95 131.73
N GLN A 324 11.63 62.50 131.74
CA GLN A 324 10.73 62.71 132.87
C GLN A 324 11.16 61.90 134.10
N SER A 325 11.71 60.70 133.89
CA SER A 325 12.30 59.88 134.96
C SER A 325 13.55 60.54 135.56
N GLU A 326 14.39 61.18 134.74
CA GLU A 326 15.54 61.98 135.21
C GLU A 326 15.09 63.18 136.04
N GLN A 327 14.02 63.87 135.62
CA GLN A 327 13.42 64.96 136.40
C GLN A 327 12.88 64.46 137.75
N ILE A 328 12.22 63.30 137.78
CA ILE A 328 11.79 62.68 139.04
C ILE A 328 13.00 62.35 139.92
N GLY A 329 14.09 61.82 139.35
CA GLY A 329 15.34 61.60 140.07
C GLY A 329 15.87 62.87 140.73
N LYS A 330 15.91 63.99 139.99
CA LYS A 330 16.30 65.31 140.54
C LYS A 330 15.39 65.77 141.68
N VAL A 331 14.08 65.54 141.57
CA VAL A 331 13.13 65.84 142.66
C VAL A 331 13.39 64.96 143.87
N LEU A 332 13.67 63.66 143.68
CA LEU A 332 14.02 62.75 144.77
C LEU A 332 15.34 63.15 145.45
N ASP A 333 16.34 63.62 144.71
CA ASP A 333 17.59 64.15 145.28
C ASP A 333 17.33 65.40 146.15
N VAL A 334 16.43 66.30 145.71
CA VAL A 334 15.99 67.44 146.52
C VAL A 334 15.24 66.98 147.77
N ILE A 335 14.33 66.01 147.65
CA ILE A 335 13.62 65.43 148.81
C ILE A 335 14.61 64.78 149.77
N GLY A 336 15.59 64.02 149.27
CA GLY A 336 16.66 63.42 150.06
C GLY A 336 17.49 64.47 150.79
N SER A 337 17.88 65.54 150.09
CA SER A 337 18.60 66.68 150.67
C SER A 337 17.79 67.39 151.76
N ILE A 338 16.46 67.57 151.56
CA ILE A 338 15.56 68.13 152.58
C ILE A 338 15.41 67.18 153.76
N ALA A 339 15.29 65.87 153.53
CA ALA A 339 15.20 64.88 154.59
C ALA A 339 16.49 64.84 155.42
N GLU A 340 17.66 64.96 154.79
CA GLU A 340 18.95 65.04 155.46
C GLU A 340 19.11 66.37 156.22
N GLN A 341 18.68 67.51 155.65
CA GLN A 341 18.59 68.79 156.38
C GLN A 341 17.65 68.69 157.59
N THR A 342 16.51 68.00 157.45
CA THR A 342 15.55 67.80 158.54
C THR A 342 16.15 66.91 159.63
N ASN A 343 16.90 65.87 159.25
CA ASN A 343 17.65 65.02 160.18
C ASN A 343 18.77 65.80 160.90
N LEU A 344 19.46 66.69 160.20
CA LEU A 344 20.48 67.59 160.76
C LEU A 344 19.91 68.67 161.69
N LEU A 345 18.68 69.14 161.44
CA LEU A 345 17.94 70.06 162.33
C LEU A 345 17.37 69.36 163.57
N ALA A 346 17.20 68.03 163.52
CA ALA A 346 16.67 67.22 164.61
C ALA A 346 17.76 66.70 165.57
N LEU A 347 19.04 66.88 165.24
CA LEU A 347 20.20 66.52 166.06
C LEU A 347 20.75 67.75 166.83
#